data_AF-A0A651EW70-F1
#
_entry.id   AF-A0A651EW70-F1
#
_cell.length_a   1.000
_cell.length_b   1.000
_cell.length_c   1.000
_cell.angle_alpha   90.00
_cell.angle_beta   90.00
_cell.angle_gamma   90.00
#
_symmetry.space_group_name_H-M   'P 1'
#
loop_
_entity.id
_entity.type
_entity.pdbx_description
1 polymer ?
#
loop_
_entity_poly.entity_id
_entity_poly.type
_entity_poly.pdbx_seq_one_letter_code
_entity_poly.pdbx_strand_id
1 'polypeptide(L)'
;MQNIPRLTPFSTYRLFALKQTAAFFLLIFFFSLPVKSQTISQLYSNEKWDKISTFLPKVDSLKSEEQALLAFTLLRLQRLDASEKVFILAEKNGAGGTRFYRQYAQLYLLQKDPMAALKVLKKGLNQSPQSVELMHDAAAIYYAEEMWSDAERVLRRLLKKKPNNPRYTAMLGNVMLEKDEPLAALQIYEAYLPNLGNTEFDRDILWDCARISRYRLSDLATAEKYLDMLEIHFPEFWEARQELVQINILRKKYLSAERLMERARQEFLRGKLPAAWQKSGYWMIDIIEFQEHRMHVYARLSSDDKSPEFKIFILDPGQQHVRGKAEIFRMNDSNYSLSLTTNLKNEKFRCDECTDYANLRNCIRKSLSVMDR
;
A
#
# COMPACT_ATOMS: atom_id res chain seq x y z
N MET A 1 -53.72 85.30 10.70
CA MET A 1 -53.11 83.98 10.44
C MET A 1 -54.21 83.09 9.86
N GLN A 2 -54.60 83.37 8.62
CA GLN A 2 -54.26 82.64 7.37
C GLN A 2 -54.75 81.18 7.36
N ASN A 3 -55.49 80.66 6.38
CA ASN A 3 -56.35 81.23 5.33
C ASN A 3 -57.05 80.04 4.65
N ILE A 4 -58.39 80.02 4.69
CA ILE A 4 -59.39 79.67 3.65
C ILE A 4 -59.29 78.34 2.84
N PRO A 5 -60.44 77.65 2.59
CA PRO A 5 -60.56 76.29 2.05
C PRO A 5 -60.84 76.27 0.53
N ARG A 6 -61.03 75.10 -0.09
CA ARG A 6 -62.14 74.89 -1.07
C ARG A 6 -62.33 73.45 -1.54
N LEU A 7 -63.62 73.15 -1.63
CA LEU A 7 -64.32 71.99 -2.14
C LEU A 7 -64.51 72.05 -3.67
N THR A 8 -64.85 70.89 -4.25
CA THR A 8 -65.85 70.63 -5.32
C THR A 8 -65.50 70.95 -6.80
N PRO A 9 -66.27 70.50 -7.82
CA PRO A 9 -67.14 69.28 -7.97
C PRO A 9 -67.31 68.70 -9.42
N PHE A 10 -68.17 67.66 -9.51
CA PHE A 10 -69.17 67.33 -10.56
C PHE A 10 -68.71 66.63 -11.85
N SER A 11 -69.07 65.35 -12.03
CA SER A 11 -70.21 64.86 -12.87
C SER A 11 -69.68 64.34 -14.21
N THR A 12 -70.18 63.33 -14.93
CA THR A 12 -71.49 62.68 -15.05
C THR A 12 -71.30 61.39 -15.88
N TYR A 13 -72.00 60.30 -15.51
CA TYR A 13 -72.79 59.39 -16.36
C TYR A 13 -72.28 58.79 -17.70
N ARG A 14 -72.43 57.44 -17.79
CA ARG A 14 -73.14 56.62 -18.83
C ARG A 14 -72.33 55.59 -19.68
N LEU A 15 -72.87 54.36 -19.59
CA LEU A 15 -73.16 53.35 -20.62
C LEU A 15 -72.07 52.41 -21.21
N PHE A 16 -72.39 51.11 -21.08
CA PHE A 16 -72.25 50.00 -22.06
C PHE A 16 -70.83 49.56 -22.46
N ALA A 17 -70.52 48.30 -22.76
CA ALA A 17 -71.13 46.97 -22.59
C ALA A 17 -70.08 45.95 -23.11
N LEU A 18 -70.25 44.67 -22.75
CA LEU A 18 -69.80 43.48 -23.50
C LEU A 18 -68.28 43.26 -23.71
N LYS A 19 -67.72 42.34 -22.89
CA LYS A 19 -67.02 41.10 -23.30
C LYS A 19 -66.09 40.61 -22.18
N GLN A 20 -66.58 39.72 -21.32
CA GLN A 20 -65.71 38.86 -20.49
C GLN A 20 -66.30 37.44 -20.42
N THR A 21 -66.38 36.79 -21.57
CA THR A 21 -66.43 35.34 -21.70
C THR A 21 -65.17 34.92 -22.43
N ALA A 22 -64.13 34.47 -21.69
CA ALA A 22 -62.99 33.65 -22.16
C ALA A 22 -61.71 33.77 -21.28
N ALA A 23 -61.81 33.92 -19.95
CA ALA A 23 -60.61 34.07 -19.11
C ALA A 23 -60.36 32.94 -18.08
N PHE A 24 -61.18 31.88 -18.03
CA PHE A 24 -61.05 30.85 -16.99
C PHE A 24 -60.81 29.41 -17.46
N PHE A 25 -60.59 29.19 -18.77
CA PHE A 25 -60.31 27.85 -19.32
C PHE A 25 -58.94 27.72 -20.02
N LEU A 26 -58.03 28.67 -19.82
CA LEU A 26 -56.73 28.73 -20.52
C LEU A 26 -55.54 28.85 -19.56
N LEU A 27 -55.59 28.18 -18.40
CA LEU A 27 -54.50 28.18 -17.42
C LEU A 27 -54.28 26.80 -16.74
N ILE A 28 -54.54 25.69 -17.45
CA ILE A 28 -54.08 24.33 -17.07
C ILE A 28 -53.33 23.65 -18.22
N PHE A 29 -52.95 24.38 -19.27
CA PHE A 29 -52.30 23.81 -20.46
C PHE A 29 -50.98 24.50 -20.83
N PHE A 30 -50.17 24.92 -19.87
CA PHE A 30 -48.78 25.29 -20.14
C PHE A 30 -47.90 24.95 -18.95
N PHE A 31 -46.83 24.20 -19.22
CA PHE A 31 -45.77 23.70 -18.31
C PHE A 31 -45.96 22.32 -17.64
N SER A 32 -46.38 21.32 -18.41
CA SER A 32 -45.57 20.08 -18.42
C SER A 32 -44.47 20.27 -19.47
N LEU A 33 -43.42 21.02 -19.14
CA LEU A 33 -42.17 20.89 -19.91
C LEU A 33 -41.84 19.39 -19.90
N PRO A 34 -41.58 18.76 -21.05
CA PRO A 34 -41.09 17.40 -21.03
C PRO A 34 -39.85 17.43 -20.15
N VAL A 35 -39.84 16.66 -19.06
CA VAL A 35 -38.62 16.39 -18.30
C VAL A 35 -37.59 16.05 -19.36
N LYS A 36 -36.60 16.92 -19.60
CA LYS A 36 -35.57 16.68 -20.62
C LYS A 36 -35.08 15.27 -20.36
N SER A 37 -35.31 14.36 -21.30
CA SER A 37 -34.91 12.96 -21.15
C SER A 37 -33.41 12.99 -20.86
N GLN A 38 -33.03 12.62 -19.63
CA GLN A 38 -31.64 12.68 -19.22
C GLN A 38 -30.84 11.76 -20.13
N THR A 39 -29.77 12.27 -20.74
CA THR A 39 -28.93 11.45 -21.62
C THR A 39 -28.19 10.40 -20.78
N ILE A 40 -27.79 9.28 -21.41
CA ILE A 40 -27.01 8.25 -20.72
C ILE A 40 -25.72 8.85 -20.13
N SER A 41 -25.08 9.78 -20.83
CA SER A 41 -23.92 10.52 -20.33
C SER A 41 -24.21 11.33 -19.06
N GLN A 42 -25.34 12.06 -19.01
CA GLN A 42 -25.75 12.81 -17.81
C GLN A 42 -26.06 11.88 -16.64
N LEU A 43 -26.77 10.77 -16.90
CA LEU A 43 -27.06 9.77 -15.89
C LEU A 43 -25.77 9.15 -15.35
N TYR A 44 -24.80 8.89 -16.23
CA TYR A 44 -23.51 8.31 -15.86
C TYR A 44 -22.71 9.25 -14.96
N SER A 45 -22.63 10.54 -15.30
CA SER A 45 -21.96 11.56 -14.49
C SER A 45 -22.65 11.77 -13.13
N ASN A 46 -23.95 11.54 -13.05
CA ASN A 46 -24.73 11.62 -11.81
C ASN A 46 -24.83 10.28 -11.06
N GLU A 47 -24.05 9.28 -11.48
CA GLU A 47 -23.98 7.95 -10.89
C GLU A 47 -25.33 7.23 -10.78
N LYS A 48 -26.26 7.50 -11.71
CA LYS A 48 -27.60 6.90 -11.73
C LYS A 48 -27.59 5.55 -12.46
N TRP A 49 -26.83 4.59 -11.92
CA TRP A 49 -26.56 3.28 -12.54
C TRP A 49 -27.83 2.50 -12.88
N ASP A 50 -28.79 2.42 -11.95
CA ASP A 50 -30.04 1.69 -12.15
C ASP A 50 -30.83 2.25 -13.34
N LYS A 51 -30.89 3.58 -13.46
CA LYS A 51 -31.57 4.25 -14.57
C LYS A 51 -30.90 3.96 -15.91
N ILE A 52 -29.57 3.95 -15.97
CA ILE A 52 -28.84 3.61 -17.19
C ILE A 52 -29.11 2.15 -17.58
N SER A 53 -29.18 1.23 -16.61
CA SER A 53 -29.43 -0.18 -16.89
C SER A 53 -30.78 -0.45 -17.58
N THR A 54 -31.77 0.44 -17.42
CA THR A 54 -33.08 0.34 -18.10
C THR A 54 -33.00 0.55 -19.62
N PHE A 55 -31.88 1.07 -20.14
CA PHE A 55 -31.68 1.25 -21.58
C PHE A 55 -31.23 -0.04 -22.29
N LEU A 56 -30.95 -1.12 -21.57
CA LEU A 56 -30.52 -2.41 -22.14
C LEU A 56 -31.45 -2.96 -23.24
N PRO A 57 -32.79 -2.93 -23.12
CA PRO A 57 -33.66 -3.40 -24.19
C PRO A 57 -33.60 -2.57 -25.48
N LYS A 58 -33.02 -1.36 -25.43
CA LYS A 58 -32.89 -0.43 -26.56
C LYS A 58 -31.44 -0.28 -27.03
N VAL A 59 -30.54 -1.17 -26.60
CA VAL A 59 -29.09 -1.04 -26.81
C VAL A 59 -28.70 -0.85 -28.28
N ASP A 60 -29.38 -1.52 -29.21
CA ASP A 60 -29.09 -1.43 -30.66
C ASP A 60 -29.38 -0.03 -31.25
N SER A 61 -30.23 0.77 -30.59
CA SER A 61 -30.54 2.14 -30.99
C SER A 61 -29.60 3.20 -30.42
N LEU A 62 -28.74 2.80 -29.47
CA LEU A 62 -27.79 3.71 -28.81
C LEU A 62 -26.55 3.94 -29.67
N LYS A 63 -25.93 5.11 -29.51
CA LYS A 63 -24.59 5.36 -30.10
C LYS A 63 -23.54 4.47 -29.43
N SER A 64 -22.44 4.18 -30.11
CA SER A 64 -21.39 3.30 -29.60
C SER A 64 -20.80 3.79 -28.26
N GLU A 65 -20.66 5.11 -28.05
CA GLU A 65 -20.23 5.66 -26.77
C GLU A 65 -21.26 5.45 -25.65
N GLU A 66 -22.55 5.54 -25.97
CA GLU A 66 -23.64 5.29 -25.02
C GLU A 66 -23.76 3.80 -24.70
N GLN A 67 -23.54 2.92 -25.68
CA GLN A 67 -23.40 1.48 -25.48
C GLN A 67 -22.23 1.18 -24.53
N ALA A 68 -21.08 1.84 -24.70
CA ALA A 68 -19.94 1.70 -23.80
C ALA A 68 -20.29 2.12 -22.35
N LEU A 69 -20.96 3.27 -22.16
CA LEU A 69 -21.40 3.71 -20.83
C LEU A 69 -22.40 2.74 -20.18
N LEU A 70 -23.30 2.15 -20.99
CA LEU A 70 -24.19 1.08 -20.54
C LEU A 70 -23.40 -0.18 -20.13
N ALA A 71 -22.42 -0.60 -20.92
CA ALA A 71 -21.56 -1.75 -20.59
C ALA A 71 -20.83 -1.55 -19.26
N PHE A 72 -20.22 -0.37 -19.05
CA PHE A 72 -19.55 -0.01 -17.80
C PHE A 72 -20.51 -0.02 -16.60
N THR A 73 -21.75 0.42 -16.82
CA THR A 73 -22.80 0.40 -15.79
C THR A 73 -23.15 -1.05 -15.41
N LEU A 74 -23.37 -1.91 -16.40
CA LEU A 74 -23.68 -3.33 -16.18
C LEU A 74 -22.54 -4.05 -15.47
N LEU A 75 -21.29 -3.71 -15.81
CA LEU A 75 -20.09 -4.20 -15.11
C LEU A 75 -20.11 -3.83 -13.63
N ARG A 76 -20.38 -2.55 -13.31
CA ARG A 76 -20.49 -2.06 -11.93
C ARG A 76 -21.62 -2.75 -11.15
N LEU A 77 -22.72 -3.07 -11.83
CA LEU A 77 -23.85 -3.79 -11.27
C LEU A 77 -23.63 -5.33 -11.20
N GLN A 78 -22.41 -5.81 -11.49
CA GLN A 78 -22.06 -7.24 -11.49
C GLN A 78 -22.91 -8.08 -12.47
N ARG A 79 -23.49 -7.47 -13.51
CA ARG A 79 -24.24 -8.14 -14.57
C ARG A 79 -23.30 -8.51 -15.71
N LEU A 80 -22.35 -9.40 -15.44
CA LEU A 80 -21.18 -9.66 -16.29
C LEU A 80 -21.57 -10.13 -17.70
N ASP A 81 -22.45 -11.12 -17.85
CA ASP A 81 -22.85 -11.65 -19.16
C ASP A 81 -23.54 -10.59 -20.05
N ALA A 82 -24.36 -9.72 -19.43
CA ALA A 82 -25.00 -8.63 -20.14
C ALA A 82 -23.98 -7.56 -20.52
N SER A 83 -23.06 -7.23 -19.60
CA SER A 83 -21.97 -6.29 -19.84
C SER A 83 -21.12 -6.75 -21.03
N GLU A 84 -20.74 -8.02 -21.09
CA GLU A 84 -19.94 -8.60 -22.17
C GLU A 84 -20.59 -8.41 -23.55
N LYS A 85 -21.87 -8.77 -23.66
CA LYS A 85 -22.63 -8.60 -24.91
C LYS A 85 -22.67 -7.14 -25.35
N VAL A 86 -22.85 -6.21 -24.41
CA VAL A 86 -22.88 -4.77 -24.72
C VAL A 86 -21.48 -4.25 -25.07
N PHE A 87 -20.41 -4.73 -24.44
CA PHE A 87 -19.03 -4.39 -24.82
C PHE A 87 -18.71 -4.84 -26.24
N ILE A 88 -19.06 -6.08 -26.62
CA ILE A 88 -18.85 -6.60 -27.97
C ILE A 88 -19.61 -5.75 -28.99
N LEU A 89 -20.87 -5.41 -28.70
CA LEU A 89 -21.69 -4.56 -29.56
C LEU A 89 -21.12 -3.15 -29.70
N ALA A 90 -20.72 -2.54 -28.58
CA ALA A 90 -20.11 -1.21 -28.56
C ALA A 90 -18.82 -1.17 -29.40
N GLU A 91 -17.93 -2.15 -29.22
CA GLU A 91 -16.69 -2.28 -30.00
C GLU A 91 -17.01 -2.42 -31.50
N LYS A 92 -17.96 -3.29 -31.87
CA LYS A 92 -18.40 -3.50 -33.26
C LYS A 92 -18.93 -2.21 -33.90
N ASN A 93 -19.62 -1.39 -33.11
CA ASN A 93 -20.18 -0.11 -33.55
C ASN A 93 -19.18 1.06 -33.45
N GLY A 94 -17.91 0.79 -33.14
CA GLY A 94 -16.83 1.78 -33.18
C GLY A 94 -16.45 2.40 -31.83
N ALA A 95 -16.99 1.92 -30.71
CA ALA A 95 -16.49 2.33 -29.40
C ALA A 95 -15.05 1.85 -29.21
N GLY A 96 -14.23 2.67 -28.57
CA GLY A 96 -12.82 2.36 -28.37
C GLY A 96 -12.11 3.35 -27.46
N GLY A 97 -10.78 3.37 -27.57
CA GLY A 97 -9.91 4.20 -26.74
C GLY A 97 -9.55 3.59 -25.38
N THR A 98 -8.56 4.19 -24.72
CA THR A 98 -7.95 3.66 -23.49
C THR A 98 -8.97 3.25 -22.44
N ARG A 99 -9.89 4.15 -22.06
CA ARG A 99 -10.87 3.86 -21.00
C ARG A 99 -11.77 2.68 -21.36
N PHE A 100 -12.21 2.58 -22.62
CA PHE A 100 -13.07 1.49 -23.07
C PHE A 100 -12.39 0.13 -22.89
N TYR A 101 -11.18 -0.04 -23.42
CA TYR A 101 -10.46 -1.31 -23.32
C TYR A 101 -10.04 -1.67 -21.90
N ARG A 102 -9.75 -0.69 -21.04
CA ARG A 102 -9.49 -0.95 -19.62
C ARG A 102 -10.71 -1.53 -18.91
N GLN A 103 -11.88 -0.92 -19.11
CA GLN A 103 -13.13 -1.42 -18.50
C GLN A 103 -13.54 -2.76 -19.09
N TYR A 104 -13.31 -2.97 -20.39
CA TYR A 104 -13.61 -4.25 -21.03
C TYR A 104 -12.65 -5.36 -20.54
N ALA A 105 -11.37 -5.05 -20.33
CA ALA A 105 -10.46 -6.01 -19.71
C ALA A 105 -10.85 -6.32 -18.25
N GLN A 106 -11.31 -5.31 -17.50
CA GLN A 106 -11.78 -5.48 -16.11
C GLN A 106 -12.97 -6.44 -16.01
N LEU A 107 -13.87 -6.45 -17.00
CA LEU A 107 -14.95 -7.44 -17.08
C LEU A 107 -14.39 -8.87 -17.06
N TYR A 108 -13.43 -9.17 -17.92
CA TYR A 108 -12.86 -10.50 -18.00
C TYR A 108 -12.07 -10.86 -16.73
N LEU A 109 -11.40 -9.90 -16.09
CA LEU A 109 -10.77 -10.13 -14.77
C LEU A 109 -11.80 -10.50 -13.69
N LEU A 110 -12.99 -9.87 -13.69
CA LEU A 110 -14.07 -10.23 -12.77
C LEU A 110 -14.68 -11.60 -13.09
N GLN A 111 -14.68 -12.00 -14.35
CA GLN A 111 -15.03 -13.36 -14.78
C GLN A 111 -13.91 -14.39 -14.51
N LYS A 112 -12.76 -13.95 -13.96
CA LYS A 112 -11.56 -14.78 -13.73
C LYS A 112 -10.95 -15.35 -15.02
N ASP A 113 -11.05 -14.61 -16.12
CA ASP A 113 -10.38 -14.92 -17.39
C ASP A 113 -9.31 -13.87 -17.72
N PRO A 114 -8.10 -14.00 -17.15
CA PRO A 114 -7.01 -13.05 -17.37
C PRO A 114 -6.49 -13.04 -18.82
N MET A 115 -6.62 -14.17 -19.54
CA MET A 115 -6.17 -14.27 -20.93
C MET A 115 -7.09 -13.52 -21.89
N ALA A 116 -8.41 -13.58 -21.66
CA ALA A 116 -9.35 -12.75 -22.39
C ALA A 116 -9.14 -11.26 -22.10
N ALA A 117 -8.86 -10.89 -20.84
CA ALA A 117 -8.50 -9.53 -20.47
C ALA A 117 -7.26 -9.02 -21.24
N LEU A 118 -6.18 -9.82 -21.31
CA LEU A 118 -4.99 -9.50 -22.09
C LEU A 118 -5.27 -9.36 -23.58
N LYS A 119 -6.15 -10.19 -24.15
CA LYS A 119 -6.57 -10.08 -25.55
C LYS A 119 -7.28 -8.76 -25.82
N VAL A 120 -8.16 -8.31 -24.92
CA VAL A 120 -8.82 -7.01 -24.99
C VAL A 120 -7.82 -5.86 -24.87
N LEU A 121 -6.89 -5.91 -23.91
CA LEU A 121 -5.85 -4.88 -23.77
C LEU A 121 -4.94 -4.80 -24.99
N LYS A 122 -4.61 -5.94 -25.61
CA LYS A 122 -3.82 -6.00 -26.86
C LYS A 122 -4.54 -5.28 -28.00
N LYS A 123 -5.86 -5.47 -28.15
CA LYS A 123 -6.65 -4.70 -29.13
C LYS A 123 -6.58 -3.20 -28.86
N GLY A 124 -6.75 -2.78 -27.60
CA GLY A 124 -6.62 -1.38 -27.22
C GLY A 124 -5.23 -0.80 -27.49
N LEU A 125 -4.17 -1.57 -27.22
CA LEU A 125 -2.79 -1.18 -27.52
C LEU A 125 -2.49 -1.11 -29.02
N ASN A 126 -3.19 -1.89 -29.86
CA ASN A 126 -3.07 -1.74 -31.32
C ASN A 126 -3.66 -0.41 -31.79
N GLN A 127 -4.74 0.06 -31.18
CA GLN A 127 -5.35 1.37 -31.50
C GLN A 127 -4.63 2.54 -30.83
N SER A 128 -4.05 2.32 -29.65
CA SER A 128 -3.34 3.34 -28.88
C SER A 128 -2.00 2.81 -28.36
N PRO A 129 -0.99 2.64 -29.25
CA PRO A 129 0.29 2.00 -28.89
C PRO A 129 1.11 2.75 -27.84
N GLN A 130 0.70 3.97 -27.51
CA GLN A 130 1.39 4.85 -26.58
C GLN A 130 0.68 4.97 -25.22
N SER A 131 -0.50 4.35 -25.03
CA SER A 131 -1.25 4.43 -23.76
C SER A 131 -0.49 3.77 -22.63
N VAL A 132 -0.15 4.58 -21.63
CA VAL A 132 0.55 4.16 -20.41
C VAL A 132 -0.36 3.28 -19.55
N GLU A 133 -1.64 3.60 -19.52
CA GLU A 133 -2.65 2.92 -18.69
C GLU A 133 -2.92 1.50 -19.20
N LEU A 134 -3.06 1.30 -20.52
CA LEU A 134 -3.22 -0.05 -21.08
C LEU A 134 -1.96 -0.91 -20.89
N MET A 135 -0.77 -0.30 -21.01
CA MET A 135 0.49 -0.99 -20.72
C MET A 135 0.58 -1.38 -19.24
N HIS A 136 0.21 -0.48 -18.33
CA HIS A 136 0.20 -0.76 -16.89
C HIS A 136 -0.72 -1.92 -16.55
N ASP A 137 -1.97 -1.88 -17.05
CA ASP A 137 -2.93 -2.95 -16.76
C ASP A 137 -2.46 -4.30 -17.34
N ALA A 138 -1.86 -4.29 -18.54
CA ALA A 138 -1.29 -5.51 -19.13
C ALA A 138 -0.10 -6.04 -18.31
N ALA A 139 0.81 -5.16 -17.87
CA ALA A 139 1.94 -5.54 -17.02
C ALA A 139 1.49 -6.13 -15.69
N ALA A 140 0.46 -5.55 -15.07
CA ALA A 140 -0.11 -6.07 -13.82
C ALA A 140 -0.72 -7.46 -13.99
N ILE A 141 -1.43 -7.72 -15.10
CA ILE A 141 -1.97 -9.05 -15.40
C ILE A 141 -0.84 -10.04 -15.70
N TYR A 142 0.14 -9.67 -16.54
CA TYR A 142 1.30 -10.54 -16.78
C TYR A 142 2.05 -10.90 -15.49
N TYR A 143 2.16 -9.97 -14.55
CA TYR A 143 2.73 -10.26 -13.24
C TYR A 143 1.86 -11.25 -12.45
N ALA A 144 0.56 -10.98 -12.32
CA ALA A 144 -0.34 -11.84 -11.54
C ALA A 144 -0.43 -13.28 -12.09
N GLU A 145 -0.27 -13.45 -13.40
CA GLU A 145 -0.30 -14.75 -14.09
C GLU A 145 1.09 -15.38 -14.24
N GLU A 146 2.10 -14.88 -13.52
CA GLU A 146 3.47 -15.39 -13.52
C GLU A 146 4.16 -15.37 -14.90
N MET A 147 3.66 -14.54 -15.82
CA MET A 147 4.21 -14.32 -17.16
C MET A 147 5.36 -13.29 -17.10
N TRP A 148 6.40 -13.60 -16.35
CA TRP A 148 7.46 -12.67 -15.96
C TRP A 148 8.16 -11.99 -17.14
N SER A 149 8.47 -12.74 -18.20
CA SER A 149 9.12 -12.20 -19.41
C SER A 149 8.25 -11.17 -20.15
N ASP A 150 6.94 -11.36 -20.15
CA ASP A 150 6.01 -10.43 -20.78
C ASP A 150 5.81 -9.18 -19.90
N ALA A 151 5.70 -9.37 -18.59
CA ALA A 151 5.65 -8.28 -17.60
C ALA A 151 6.89 -7.40 -17.70
N GLU A 152 8.09 -8.00 -17.70
CA GLU A 152 9.37 -7.30 -17.87
C GLU A 152 9.37 -6.46 -19.15
N ARG A 153 9.01 -7.07 -20.29
CA ARG A 153 9.03 -6.38 -21.59
C ARG A 153 8.13 -5.16 -21.60
N VAL A 154 6.94 -5.24 -21.01
CA VAL A 154 5.99 -4.12 -20.92
C VAL A 154 6.47 -3.07 -19.92
N LEU A 155 6.97 -3.47 -18.75
CA LEU A 155 7.49 -2.56 -17.72
C LEU A 155 8.70 -1.78 -18.19
N ARG A 156 9.63 -2.39 -18.94
CA ARG A 156 10.75 -1.67 -19.57
C ARG A 156 10.27 -0.61 -20.56
N ARG A 157 9.18 -0.85 -21.30
CA ARG A 157 8.57 0.17 -22.18
C ARG A 157 7.91 1.29 -21.37
N LEU A 158 7.27 0.97 -20.24
CA LEU A 158 6.69 1.94 -19.33
C LEU A 158 7.77 2.85 -18.72
N LEU A 159 8.88 2.28 -18.25
CA LEU A 159 10.00 3.06 -17.71
C LEU A 159 10.69 3.92 -18.78
N LYS A 160 10.80 3.46 -20.03
CA LYS A 160 11.25 4.36 -21.12
C LYS A 160 10.38 5.61 -21.29
N LYS A 161 9.08 5.51 -21.01
CA LYS A 161 8.12 6.63 -21.08
C LYS A 161 8.08 7.47 -19.80
N LYS A 162 8.28 6.83 -18.66
CA LYS A 162 8.19 7.40 -17.32
C LYS A 162 9.39 6.90 -16.50
N PRO A 163 10.62 7.40 -16.78
CA PRO A 163 11.85 6.84 -16.23
C PRO A 163 11.96 6.93 -14.71
N ASN A 164 11.31 7.93 -14.11
CA ASN A 164 11.37 8.19 -12.68
C ASN A 164 10.03 7.82 -12.00
N ASN A 165 9.36 6.77 -12.46
CA ASN A 165 8.12 6.31 -11.85
C ASN A 165 8.40 5.21 -10.82
N PRO A 166 8.30 5.50 -9.51
CA PRO A 166 8.63 4.52 -8.48
C PRO A 166 7.79 3.24 -8.56
N ARG A 167 6.51 3.35 -8.92
CA ARG A 167 5.64 2.17 -9.07
C ARG A 167 6.17 1.22 -10.15
N TYR A 168 6.56 1.74 -11.32
CA TYR A 168 7.06 0.88 -12.40
C TYR A 168 8.46 0.33 -12.10
N THR A 169 9.29 1.08 -11.39
CA THR A 169 10.57 0.59 -10.87
C THR A 169 10.34 -0.57 -9.90
N ALA A 170 9.46 -0.39 -8.90
CA ALA A 170 9.09 -1.42 -7.94
C ALA A 170 8.56 -2.68 -8.63
N MET A 171 7.59 -2.53 -9.54
CA MET A 171 7.04 -3.66 -10.30
C MET A 171 8.11 -4.40 -11.11
N LEU A 172 9.01 -3.68 -11.79
CA LEU A 172 10.06 -4.32 -12.60
C LEU A 172 11.09 -5.04 -11.73
N GLY A 173 11.49 -4.44 -10.61
CA GLY A 173 12.38 -5.08 -9.65
C GLY A 173 11.77 -6.35 -9.08
N ASN A 174 10.47 -6.33 -8.73
CA ASN A 174 9.76 -7.52 -8.27
C ASN A 174 9.73 -8.61 -9.34
N VAL A 175 9.48 -8.27 -10.61
CA VAL A 175 9.58 -9.25 -11.71
C VAL A 175 10.97 -9.89 -11.78
N MET A 176 12.04 -9.10 -11.59
CA MET A 176 13.40 -9.67 -11.58
C MET A 176 13.61 -10.60 -10.38
N LEU A 177 13.02 -10.30 -9.22
CA LEU A 177 13.10 -11.17 -8.05
C LEU A 177 12.35 -12.49 -8.25
N GLU A 178 11.16 -12.46 -8.84
CA GLU A 178 10.38 -13.67 -9.18
C GLU A 178 11.11 -14.53 -10.24
N LYS A 179 11.91 -13.91 -11.11
CA LYS A 179 12.81 -14.61 -12.05
C LYS A 179 14.10 -15.14 -11.41
N ASP A 180 14.27 -14.97 -10.10
CA ASP A 180 15.49 -15.32 -9.37
C ASP A 180 16.74 -14.53 -9.83
N GLU A 181 16.55 -13.29 -10.30
CA GLU A 181 17.59 -12.39 -10.81
C GLU A 181 17.84 -11.19 -9.83
N PRO A 182 18.33 -11.42 -8.60
CA PRO A 182 18.44 -10.38 -7.57
C PRO A 182 19.40 -9.24 -7.93
N LEU A 183 20.47 -9.53 -8.67
CA LEU A 183 21.40 -8.50 -9.15
C LEU A 183 20.74 -7.56 -10.17
N ALA A 184 19.89 -8.10 -11.05
CA ALA A 184 19.16 -7.29 -12.02
C ALA A 184 18.13 -6.40 -11.32
N ALA A 185 17.43 -6.93 -10.31
CA ALA A 185 16.51 -6.15 -9.47
C ALA A 185 17.24 -4.97 -8.80
N LEU A 186 18.39 -5.25 -8.18
CA LEU A 186 19.19 -4.25 -7.49
C LEU A 186 19.68 -3.15 -8.45
N GLN A 187 20.15 -3.50 -9.65
CA GLN A 187 20.55 -2.52 -10.68
C GLN A 187 19.40 -1.61 -11.11
N ILE A 188 18.19 -2.15 -11.25
CA ILE A 188 16.99 -1.38 -11.60
C ILE A 188 16.66 -0.38 -10.49
N TYR A 189 16.69 -0.81 -9.23
CA TYR A 189 16.46 0.08 -8.09
C TYR A 189 17.55 1.14 -7.97
N GLU A 190 18.83 0.76 -8.08
CA GLU A 190 19.97 1.67 -7.99
C GLU A 190 19.92 2.80 -9.03
N ALA A 191 19.51 2.49 -10.26
CA ALA A 191 19.31 3.49 -11.31
C ALA A 191 18.20 4.51 -10.97
N TYR A 192 17.24 4.14 -10.12
CA TYR A 192 16.15 4.99 -9.69
C TYR A 192 16.49 5.84 -8.45
N LEU A 193 17.40 5.39 -7.57
CA LEU A 193 17.73 6.06 -6.30
C LEU A 193 18.02 7.58 -6.37
N PRO A 194 18.64 8.14 -7.44
CA PRO A 194 18.79 9.58 -7.54
C PRO A 194 17.47 10.37 -7.63
N ASN A 195 16.33 9.70 -7.85
CA ASN A 195 15.01 10.29 -8.06
C ASN A 195 14.03 10.02 -6.92
N LEU A 196 14.49 9.58 -5.74
CA LEU A 196 13.63 9.31 -4.59
C LEU A 196 12.79 10.55 -4.25
N GLY A 197 11.48 10.34 -4.08
CA GLY A 197 10.51 11.37 -3.72
C GLY A 197 9.97 11.24 -2.29
N ASN A 198 10.54 10.35 -1.47
CA ASN A 198 10.08 9.96 -0.13
C ASN A 198 8.62 9.47 -0.12
N THR A 199 8.25 8.70 -1.14
CA THR A 199 6.95 8.04 -1.26
C THR A 199 6.97 6.65 -0.64
N GLU A 200 5.79 6.05 -0.44
CA GLU A 200 5.68 4.67 0.04
C GLU A 200 6.46 3.68 -0.84
N PHE A 201 6.39 3.85 -2.15
CA PHE A 201 7.16 3.03 -3.09
C PHE A 201 8.67 3.22 -2.94
N ASP A 202 9.13 4.43 -2.59
CA ASP A 202 10.56 4.69 -2.37
C ASP A 202 11.06 3.95 -1.11
N ARG A 203 10.24 3.92 -0.05
CA ARG A 203 10.48 3.10 1.15
C ARG A 203 10.59 1.63 0.77
N ASP A 204 9.63 1.12 0.01
CA ASP A 204 9.58 -0.30 -0.37
C ASP A 204 10.78 -0.68 -1.26
N ILE A 205 11.17 0.19 -2.20
CA ILE A 205 12.37 -0.01 -3.04
C ILE A 205 13.64 -0.08 -2.19
N LEU A 206 13.83 0.86 -1.25
CA LEU A 206 15.01 0.84 -0.37
C LEU A 206 15.02 -0.40 0.53
N TRP A 207 13.83 -0.85 0.97
CA TRP A 207 13.68 -2.05 1.77
C TRP A 207 14.06 -3.31 0.99
N ASP A 208 13.61 -3.42 -0.25
CA ASP A 208 13.98 -4.52 -1.14
C ASP A 208 15.49 -4.50 -1.44
N CYS A 209 16.08 -3.32 -1.71
CA CYS A 209 17.53 -3.19 -1.85
C CYS A 209 18.28 -3.74 -0.62
N ALA A 210 17.90 -3.33 0.59
CA ALA A 210 18.51 -3.80 1.82
C ALA A 210 18.40 -5.33 1.98
N ARG A 211 17.22 -5.89 1.70
CA ARG A 211 16.97 -7.34 1.84
C ARG A 211 17.68 -8.15 0.77
N ILE A 212 17.72 -7.68 -0.47
CA ILE A 212 18.48 -8.31 -1.55
C ILE A 212 19.96 -8.36 -1.16
N SER A 213 20.54 -7.23 -0.77
CA SER A 213 21.95 -7.18 -0.36
C SER A 213 22.23 -8.11 0.82
N ARG A 214 21.39 -8.10 1.86
CA ARG A 214 21.59 -8.95 3.05
C ARG A 214 21.41 -10.44 2.75
N TYR A 215 20.29 -10.84 2.17
CA TYR A 215 19.86 -12.24 2.13
C TYR A 215 20.19 -12.95 0.82
N ARG A 216 20.24 -12.23 -0.30
CA ARG A 216 20.51 -12.81 -1.61
C ARG A 216 21.98 -12.71 -2.00
N LEU A 217 22.65 -11.64 -1.57
CA LEU A 217 24.05 -11.35 -1.92
C LEU A 217 25.02 -11.52 -0.75
N SER A 218 24.52 -11.68 0.48
CA SER A 218 25.34 -11.71 1.71
C SER A 218 26.25 -10.48 1.89
N ASP A 219 25.89 -9.36 1.28
CA ASP A 219 26.59 -8.08 1.38
C ASP A 219 25.96 -7.21 2.46
N LEU A 220 26.48 -7.40 3.69
CA LEU A 220 26.06 -6.63 4.85
C LEU A 220 26.41 -5.14 4.74
N ALA A 221 27.43 -4.78 3.95
CA ALA A 221 27.84 -3.39 3.84
C ALA A 221 26.89 -2.58 2.97
N THR A 222 26.50 -3.14 1.85
CA THR A 222 25.48 -2.55 0.97
C THR A 222 24.10 -2.57 1.62
N ALA A 223 23.76 -3.63 2.36
CA ALA A 223 22.52 -3.68 3.11
C ALA A 223 22.43 -2.57 4.18
N GLU A 224 23.51 -2.33 4.94
CA GLU A 224 23.57 -1.23 5.92
C GLU A 224 23.33 0.12 5.24
N LYS A 225 23.99 0.38 4.09
CA LYS A 225 23.82 1.63 3.33
C LYS A 225 22.34 1.91 3.02
N TYR A 226 21.59 0.91 2.57
CA TYR A 226 20.17 1.11 2.23
C TYR A 226 19.28 1.25 3.46
N LEU A 227 19.58 0.55 4.56
CA LEU A 227 18.89 0.71 5.83
C LEU A 227 19.16 2.08 6.48
N ASP A 228 20.37 2.63 6.33
CA ASP A 228 20.69 3.99 6.77
C ASP A 228 19.86 5.01 5.99
N MET A 229 19.70 4.83 4.67
CA MET A 229 18.80 5.67 3.87
C MET A 229 17.35 5.57 4.37
N LEU A 230 16.86 4.36 4.68
CA LEU A 230 15.53 4.18 5.25
C LEU A 230 15.35 4.89 6.59
N GLU A 231 16.32 4.79 7.50
CA GLU A 231 16.27 5.45 8.81
C GLU A 231 16.25 6.99 8.69
N ILE A 232 16.88 7.54 7.65
CA ILE A 232 16.89 8.99 7.36
C ILE A 232 15.56 9.44 6.74
N HIS A 233 15.10 8.75 5.70
CA HIS A 233 13.95 9.17 4.91
C HIS A 233 12.59 8.75 5.50
N PHE A 234 12.57 7.65 6.25
CA PHE A 234 11.38 7.02 6.83
C PHE A 234 11.65 6.58 8.28
N PRO A 235 11.92 7.51 9.21
CA PRO A 235 12.28 7.18 10.59
C PRO A 235 11.17 6.42 11.35
N GLU A 236 9.93 6.44 10.87
CA GLU A 236 8.82 5.65 11.41
C GLU A 236 8.80 4.19 10.92
N PHE A 237 9.66 3.81 9.97
CA PHE A 237 9.75 2.44 9.45
C PHE A 237 10.64 1.57 10.36
N TRP A 238 10.06 1.17 11.49
CA TRP A 238 10.71 0.45 12.58
C TRP A 238 11.31 -0.90 12.17
N GLU A 239 10.76 -1.57 11.16
CA GLU A 239 11.32 -2.78 10.54
C GLU A 239 12.77 -2.53 10.10
N ALA A 240 12.99 -1.41 9.39
CA ALA A 240 14.30 -1.05 8.90
C ALA A 240 15.27 -0.74 10.04
N ARG A 241 14.81 -0.02 11.08
CA ARG A 241 15.66 0.25 12.25
C ARG A 241 16.09 -1.03 12.95
N GLN A 242 15.17 -1.97 13.13
CA GLN A 242 15.50 -3.24 13.78
C GLN A 242 16.49 -4.06 12.94
N GLU A 243 16.29 -4.16 11.62
CA GLU A 243 17.26 -4.81 10.74
C GLU A 243 18.63 -4.08 10.80
N LEU A 244 18.63 -2.75 10.86
CA LEU A 244 19.87 -1.96 10.92
C LEU A 244 20.64 -2.21 12.22
N VAL A 245 19.94 -2.34 13.35
CA VAL A 245 20.54 -2.78 14.62
C VAL A 245 21.24 -4.12 14.43
N GLN A 246 20.54 -5.12 13.90
CA GLN A 246 21.10 -6.46 13.66
C GLN A 246 22.33 -6.42 12.74
N ILE A 247 22.28 -5.68 11.63
CA ILE A 247 23.41 -5.56 10.71
C ILE A 247 24.60 -4.89 11.40
N ASN A 248 24.38 -3.82 12.17
CA ASN A 248 25.45 -3.17 12.92
C ASN A 248 26.10 -4.15 13.92
N ILE A 249 25.33 -4.98 14.60
CA ILE A 249 25.87 -6.02 15.50
C ILE A 249 26.70 -7.04 14.74
N LEU A 250 26.20 -7.58 13.62
CA LEU A 250 26.91 -8.54 12.77
C LEU A 250 28.22 -7.95 12.24
N ARG A 251 28.22 -6.66 11.91
CA ARG A 251 29.40 -5.90 11.49
C ARG A 251 30.26 -5.40 12.65
N LYS A 252 29.95 -5.78 13.89
CA LYS A 252 30.66 -5.42 15.13
C LYS A 252 30.67 -3.90 15.43
N LYS A 253 29.70 -3.15 14.89
CA LYS A 253 29.46 -1.71 15.13
C LYS A 253 28.53 -1.51 16.32
N TYR A 254 28.96 -1.94 17.50
CA TYR A 254 28.09 -2.00 18.69
C TYR A 254 27.59 -0.63 19.16
N LEU A 255 28.43 0.41 19.08
CA LEU A 255 28.03 1.76 19.47
C LEU A 255 26.91 2.32 18.58
N SER A 256 26.95 2.02 17.27
CA SER A 256 25.88 2.42 16.35
C SER A 256 24.58 1.68 16.66
N ALA A 257 24.66 0.37 16.91
CA ALA A 257 23.51 -0.43 17.31
C ALA A 257 22.87 0.09 18.61
N GLU A 258 23.69 0.41 19.62
CA GLU A 258 23.23 0.95 20.90
C GLU A 258 22.48 2.28 20.74
N ARG A 259 23.00 3.20 19.91
CA ARG A 259 22.31 4.48 19.63
C ARG A 259 20.95 4.28 18.96
N LEU A 260 20.86 3.35 18.02
CA LEU A 260 19.60 3.03 17.33
C LEU A 260 18.58 2.40 18.29
N MET A 261 19.05 1.52 19.18
CA MET A 261 18.21 0.92 20.22
C MET A 261 17.71 1.97 21.21
N GLU A 262 18.55 2.90 21.62
CA GLU A 262 18.13 3.98 22.53
C GLU A 262 17.11 4.90 21.85
N ARG A 263 17.28 5.20 20.57
CA ARG A 263 16.26 5.92 19.79
C ARG A 263 14.93 5.16 19.77
N ALA A 264 14.96 3.87 19.45
CA ALA A 264 13.76 3.02 19.44
C ALA A 264 13.07 2.99 20.80
N ARG A 265 13.85 2.95 21.88
CA ARG A 265 13.37 3.01 23.24
C ARG A 265 12.65 4.32 23.55
N GLN A 266 13.26 5.46 23.21
CA GLN A 266 12.63 6.77 23.41
C GLN A 266 11.30 6.88 22.66
N GLU A 267 11.18 6.28 21.48
CA GLU A 267 9.93 6.23 20.71
C GLU A 267 8.89 5.28 21.35
N PHE A 268 9.30 4.12 21.84
CA PHE A 268 8.45 3.21 22.61
C PHE A 268 7.87 3.88 23.86
N LEU A 269 8.71 4.60 24.62
CA LEU A 269 8.28 5.31 25.84
C LEU A 269 7.29 6.43 25.55
N ARG A 270 7.35 7.01 24.36
CA ARG A 270 6.39 8.02 23.88
C ARG A 270 5.14 7.41 23.24
N GLY A 271 5.02 6.08 23.20
CA GLY A 271 3.90 5.38 22.56
C GLY A 271 3.83 5.55 21.05
N LYS A 272 4.98 5.82 20.39
CA LYS A 272 5.05 6.08 18.95
C LYS A 272 5.21 4.82 18.11
N LEU A 273 5.52 3.68 18.73
CA LEU A 273 5.62 2.41 18.01
C LEU A 273 4.23 1.86 17.66
N PRO A 274 4.11 1.07 16.57
CA PRO A 274 2.86 0.41 16.26
C PRO A 274 2.40 -0.52 17.38
N ALA A 275 1.10 -0.75 17.48
CA ALA A 275 0.49 -1.51 18.57
C ALA A 275 1.13 -2.90 18.80
N ALA A 276 1.50 -3.61 17.73
CA ALA A 276 2.17 -4.92 17.84
C ALA A 276 3.52 -4.83 18.59
N TRP A 277 4.30 -3.79 18.29
CA TRP A 277 5.61 -3.50 18.89
C TRP A 277 5.48 -2.91 20.29
N GLN A 278 4.49 -2.03 20.46
CA GLN A 278 4.18 -1.45 21.76
C GLN A 278 3.76 -2.52 22.78
N LYS A 279 3.07 -3.57 22.32
CA LYS A 279 2.63 -4.67 23.19
C LYS A 279 3.76 -5.59 23.61
N SER A 280 4.65 -5.97 22.69
CA SER A 280 5.76 -6.86 23.02
C SER A 280 6.86 -6.11 23.77
N GLY A 281 7.22 -4.91 23.29
CA GLY A 281 8.37 -4.15 23.73
C GLY A 281 9.72 -4.84 23.47
N TYR A 282 9.77 -6.07 22.96
CA TYR A 282 11.03 -6.80 22.79
C TYR A 282 11.63 -6.57 21.40
N TRP A 283 12.87 -6.12 21.38
CA TRP A 283 13.68 -5.92 20.18
C TRP A 283 14.80 -6.96 20.15
N MET A 284 15.08 -7.53 18.98
CA MET A 284 16.24 -8.39 18.80
C MET A 284 17.51 -7.53 18.77
N ILE A 285 18.44 -7.86 19.66
CA ILE A 285 19.60 -7.03 19.95
C ILE A 285 20.92 -7.79 19.88
N ASP A 286 20.93 -9.12 19.76
CA ASP A 286 22.14 -9.89 19.43
C ASP A 286 21.76 -11.19 18.72
N ILE A 287 22.73 -11.70 17.97
CA ILE A 287 22.81 -13.09 17.58
C ILE A 287 24.14 -13.61 18.09
N ILE A 288 24.10 -14.48 19.11
CA ILE A 288 25.28 -15.11 19.67
C ILE A 288 25.38 -16.52 19.09
N GLU A 289 26.45 -16.77 18.34
CA GLU A 289 26.83 -18.11 17.93
C GLU A 289 27.74 -18.72 18.99
N PHE A 290 27.40 -19.93 19.42
CA PHE A 290 28.16 -20.71 20.39
C PHE A 290 28.08 -22.18 19.98
N GLN A 291 29.23 -22.75 19.59
CA GLN A 291 29.31 -24.10 19.00
C GLN A 291 28.34 -24.23 17.80
N GLU A 292 27.50 -25.28 17.79
CA GLU A 292 26.48 -25.51 16.75
C GLU A 292 25.17 -24.76 17.03
N HIS A 293 25.07 -24.03 18.15
CA HIS A 293 23.86 -23.34 18.55
C HIS A 293 23.89 -21.85 18.20
N ARG A 294 22.74 -21.33 17.79
CA ARG A 294 22.50 -19.90 17.61
C ARG A 294 21.51 -19.42 18.67
N MET A 295 21.84 -18.30 19.31
CA MET A 295 20.97 -17.68 20.31
C MET A 295 20.53 -16.31 19.84
N HIS A 296 19.24 -16.06 19.92
CA HIS A 296 18.66 -14.75 19.66
C HIS A 296 18.44 -14.05 21.00
N VAL A 297 19.10 -12.91 21.17
CA VAL A 297 18.97 -12.08 22.37
C VAL A 297 17.98 -10.98 22.07
N TYR A 298 16.96 -10.86 22.90
CA TYR A 298 15.97 -9.81 22.86
C TYR A 298 16.06 -8.96 24.12
N ALA A 299 15.96 -7.65 23.98
CA ALA A 299 15.78 -6.74 25.10
C ALA A 299 14.42 -6.09 25.05
N ARG A 300 13.79 -5.95 26.21
CA ARG A 300 12.59 -5.14 26.34
C ARG A 300 12.97 -3.66 26.35
N LEU A 301 12.37 -2.89 25.46
CA LEU A 301 12.26 -1.45 25.57
C LEU A 301 11.41 -1.15 26.81
N SER A 302 12.03 -0.58 27.84
CA SER A 302 11.39 -0.32 29.15
C SER A 302 11.75 1.08 29.63
N SER A 303 10.96 1.65 30.54
CA SER A 303 11.30 2.92 31.19
C SER A 303 12.36 2.75 32.28
N ASP A 304 12.54 1.53 32.78
CA ASP A 304 13.51 1.23 33.84
C ASP A 304 14.88 0.88 33.23
N ASP A 305 15.74 1.90 33.12
CA ASP A 305 17.17 1.75 32.78
C ASP A 305 17.92 0.79 33.69
N LYS A 306 17.43 0.63 34.92
CA LYS A 306 18.16 -0.11 35.93
C LYS A 306 17.83 -1.60 35.92
N SER A 307 16.77 -2.01 35.24
CA SER A 307 16.33 -3.41 35.17
C SER A 307 15.97 -3.83 33.74
N PRO A 308 16.94 -3.85 32.82
CA PRO A 308 16.68 -4.30 31.46
C PRO A 308 16.23 -5.77 31.46
N GLU A 309 15.03 -6.01 30.95
CA GLU A 309 14.52 -7.38 30.79
C GLU A 309 15.05 -7.97 29.50
N PHE A 310 15.96 -8.93 29.62
CA PHE A 310 16.46 -9.69 28.48
C PHE A 310 15.75 -11.04 28.38
N LYS A 311 15.38 -11.40 27.16
CA LYS A 311 14.93 -12.74 26.79
C LYS A 311 15.87 -13.30 25.76
N ILE A 312 16.46 -14.45 26.07
CA ILE A 312 17.35 -15.16 25.17
C ILE A 312 16.64 -16.42 24.73
N PHE A 313 16.56 -16.67 23.43
CA PHE A 313 16.07 -17.93 22.90
C PHE A 313 17.23 -18.69 22.28
N ILE A 314 17.46 -19.91 22.77
CA ILE A 314 18.48 -20.82 22.24
C ILE A 314 17.81 -21.67 21.19
N LEU A 315 18.35 -21.64 19.96
CA LEU A 315 17.85 -22.41 18.85
C LEU A 315 18.68 -23.69 18.66
N ASP A 316 18.03 -24.73 18.15
CA ASP A 316 18.73 -25.91 17.65
C ASP A 316 19.64 -25.58 16.45
N PRO A 317 20.59 -26.47 16.07
CA PRO A 317 21.50 -26.21 14.95
C PRO A 317 20.79 -25.92 13.63
N GLY A 318 19.60 -26.50 13.42
CA GLY A 318 18.74 -26.22 12.28
C GLY A 318 17.98 -24.88 12.35
N GLN A 319 18.03 -24.19 13.49
CA GLN A 319 17.34 -22.92 13.78
C GLN A 319 15.81 -22.99 13.65
N GLN A 320 15.25 -24.19 13.82
CA GLN A 320 13.81 -24.45 13.66
C GLN A 320 13.08 -24.53 15.00
N HIS A 321 13.77 -24.87 16.10
CA HIS A 321 13.13 -25.07 17.40
C HIS A 321 13.89 -24.39 18.53
N VAL A 322 13.13 -23.75 19.44
CA VAL A 322 13.67 -23.23 20.71
C VAL A 322 13.98 -24.42 21.62
N ARG A 323 15.24 -24.59 21.99
CA ARG A 323 15.74 -25.65 22.90
C ARG A 323 15.91 -25.17 24.35
N GLY A 324 15.91 -23.86 24.54
CA GLY A 324 15.98 -23.25 25.86
C GLY A 324 15.73 -21.75 25.80
N LYS A 325 15.50 -21.18 26.97
CA LYS A 325 15.36 -19.75 27.17
C LYS A 325 16.32 -19.29 28.27
N ALA A 326 16.79 -18.06 28.18
CA ALA A 326 17.44 -17.40 29.30
C ALA A 326 16.75 -16.09 29.62
N GLU A 327 16.69 -15.77 30.90
CA GLU A 327 16.12 -14.54 31.43
C GLU A 327 17.14 -13.93 32.39
N ILE A 328 17.39 -12.63 32.24
CA ILE A 328 18.32 -11.91 33.11
C ILE A 328 17.49 -11.03 34.03
N PHE A 329 17.71 -11.20 35.33
CA PHE A 329 17.01 -10.46 36.36
C PHE A 329 18.01 -9.71 37.22
N ARG A 330 17.66 -8.48 37.58
CA ARG A 330 18.45 -7.72 38.54
C ARG A 330 18.24 -8.29 39.94
N MET A 331 19.34 -8.57 40.65
CA MET A 331 19.31 -9.04 42.03
C MET A 331 19.48 -7.87 43.01
N ASN A 332 20.38 -6.94 42.70
CA ASN A 332 20.60 -5.70 43.44
C ASN A 332 21.29 -4.64 42.56
N ASP A 333 21.80 -3.55 43.14
CA ASP A 333 22.28 -2.42 42.35
C ASP A 333 23.45 -2.73 41.39
N SER A 334 24.23 -3.76 41.68
CA SER A 334 25.44 -4.13 40.92
C SER A 334 25.44 -5.58 40.41
N ASN A 335 24.52 -6.42 40.89
CA ASN A 335 24.48 -7.85 40.57
C ASN A 335 23.22 -8.20 39.78
N TYR A 336 23.42 -9.00 38.74
CA TYR A 336 22.38 -9.61 37.93
C TYR A 336 22.48 -11.13 38.06
N SER A 337 21.37 -11.83 37.86
CA SER A 337 21.34 -13.27 37.72
C SER A 337 20.79 -13.63 36.34
N LEU A 338 21.56 -14.43 35.61
CA LEU A 338 21.11 -15.09 34.39
C LEU A 338 20.51 -16.43 34.79
N SER A 339 19.20 -16.59 34.62
CA SER A 339 18.52 -17.89 34.73
C SER A 339 18.41 -18.48 33.34
N LEU A 340 19.01 -19.64 33.13
CA LEU A 340 18.91 -20.38 31.88
C LEU A 340 18.07 -21.64 32.10
N THR A 341 17.04 -21.80 31.29
CA THR A 341 16.13 -22.94 31.32
C THR A 341 16.15 -23.65 29.98
N THR A 342 16.57 -24.90 29.96
CA THR A 342 16.44 -25.81 28.81
C THR A 342 15.44 -26.90 29.13
N ASN A 343 15.13 -27.76 28.16
CA ASN A 343 14.29 -28.94 28.40
C ASN A 343 14.93 -29.95 29.38
N LEU A 344 16.24 -29.82 29.67
CA LEU A 344 17.00 -30.77 30.48
C LEU A 344 17.35 -30.21 31.87
N LYS A 345 17.59 -28.90 31.98
CA LYS A 345 18.10 -28.27 33.21
C LYS A 345 17.64 -26.83 33.37
N ASN A 346 17.60 -26.38 34.62
CA ASN A 346 17.48 -24.97 34.97
C ASN A 346 18.71 -24.58 35.81
N GLU A 347 19.58 -23.72 35.28
CA GLU A 347 20.81 -23.27 35.93
C GLU A 347 20.80 -21.75 36.10
N LYS A 348 21.36 -21.28 37.22
CA LYS A 348 21.46 -19.85 37.53
C LYS A 348 22.92 -19.44 37.62
N PHE A 349 23.28 -18.42 36.86
CA PHE A 349 24.61 -17.82 36.85
C PHE A 349 24.54 -16.44 37.48
N ARG A 350 25.58 -16.09 38.25
CA ARG A 350 25.78 -14.73 38.74
C ARG A 350 26.51 -13.94 37.67
N CYS A 351 25.95 -12.80 37.31
CA CYS A 351 26.53 -11.83 36.41
C CYS A 351 26.86 -10.56 37.19
N ASP A 352 28.14 -10.24 37.28
CA ASP A 352 28.58 -8.96 37.84
C ASP A 352 28.53 -7.90 36.71
N GLU A 353 27.89 -6.76 36.96
CA GLU A 353 27.88 -5.56 36.09
C GLU A 353 27.27 -5.72 34.67
N CYS A 354 26.07 -6.32 34.52
CA CYS A 354 25.30 -6.29 33.27
C CYS A 354 24.55 -4.95 33.04
N THR A 355 25.23 -3.83 33.23
CA THR A 355 24.66 -2.48 33.06
C THR A 355 24.65 -2.00 31.61
N ASP A 356 25.47 -2.61 30.76
CA ASP A 356 25.53 -2.33 29.33
C ASP A 356 25.50 -3.63 28.50
N TYR A 357 25.24 -3.45 27.21
CA TYR A 357 25.09 -4.55 26.27
C TYR A 357 26.38 -5.36 26.05
N ALA A 358 27.56 -4.74 26.17
CA ALA A 358 28.84 -5.43 26.01
C ALA A 358 29.10 -6.39 27.18
N ASN A 359 28.86 -5.94 28.41
CA ASN A 359 29.00 -6.76 29.62
C ASN A 359 27.94 -7.87 29.67
N LEU A 360 26.72 -7.57 29.24
CA LEU A 360 25.67 -8.57 29.06
C LEU A 360 26.13 -9.73 28.17
N ARG A 361 26.64 -9.39 26.99
CA ARG A 361 27.14 -10.37 26.01
C ARG A 361 28.28 -11.20 26.57
N ASN A 362 29.20 -10.57 27.30
CA ASN A 362 30.29 -11.26 27.98
C ASN A 362 29.77 -12.21 29.07
N CYS A 363 28.77 -11.80 29.86
CA CYS A 363 28.19 -12.69 30.88
C CYS A 363 27.48 -13.90 30.24
N ILE A 364 26.70 -13.68 29.17
CA ILE A 364 26.04 -14.76 28.44
C ILE A 364 27.07 -15.77 27.94
N ARG A 365 28.14 -15.30 27.28
CA ARG A 365 29.22 -16.17 26.78
C ARG A 365 29.93 -16.96 27.89
N LYS A 366 30.28 -16.31 29.00
CA LYS A 366 30.91 -16.97 30.15
C LYS A 366 29.99 -18.05 30.73
N SER A 367 28.72 -17.75 30.90
CA SER A 367 27.74 -18.68 31.45
C SER A 367 27.56 -19.92 30.56
N LEU A 368 27.52 -19.72 29.24
CA LEU A 368 27.44 -20.82 28.27
C LEU A 368 28.67 -21.73 28.30
N SER A 369 29.87 -21.15 28.42
CA SER A 369 31.10 -21.93 28.52
C SER A 369 31.21 -22.80 29.78
N VAL A 370 30.45 -22.46 30.84
CA VAL A 370 30.44 -23.22 32.09
C VAL A 370 29.55 -24.45 31.98
N MET A 371 28.44 -24.37 31.24
CA MET A 371 27.53 -25.51 31.03
C MET A 371 28.05 -26.60 30.10
N ASP A 372 28.98 -26.23 29.22
CA ASP A 372 29.67 -27.17 28.33
C ASP A 372 30.62 -28.10 29.09
N ARG A 373 30.96 -27.74 30.35
CA ARG A 373 31.72 -28.56 31.29
C ARG A 373 30.78 -29.31 32.22
#